data_AF-A0A3A0ERS5-F1
#
_entry.id   AF-A0A3A0ERS5-F1
#
_cell.length_a   1.000
_cell.length_b   1.000
_cell.length_c   1.000
_cell.angle_alpha   90.00
_cell.angle_beta   90.00
_cell.angle_gamma   90.00
#
_symmetry.space_group_name_H-M   'P 1'
#
loop_
_entity.id
_entity.type
_entity.pdbx_description
1 polymer ?
#
loop_
_entity_poly.entity_id
_entity_poly.type
_entity_poly.pdbx_seq_one_letter_code
_entity_poly.pdbx_strand_id
1 'polypeptide(L)'
;MASASAPASEAATGPDPGPASAAAPEAAAWSDLAGWQALLGRHAGLFEAWAEGCAVGIVPRAAADAGDGTMLVWTRRRGAMRAEWRRFGGFADCGVAVLFVAEPEALAEVHARLGENALGQMKLQLRQGGMLLYVLAPKSQLLDDGYEDFLEALGLAFMGACR
;
A
#
# COMPACT_ATOMS: atom_id res chain seq x y z
N MET A 1 -11.39 43.30 -52.94
CA MET A 1 -10.69 42.00 -52.97
C MET A 1 -9.44 42.13 -52.11
N ALA A 2 -9.34 41.29 -51.05
CA ALA A 2 -8.19 40.99 -50.15
C ALA A 2 -7.44 42.17 -49.49
N SER A 3 -7.46 42.41 -48.16
CA SER A 3 -6.86 41.65 -47.04
C SER A 3 -5.38 41.27 -47.29
N ALA A 4 -4.40 41.46 -46.41
CA ALA A 4 -4.42 41.54 -44.95
C ALA A 4 -3.16 42.23 -44.37
N SER A 5 -3.33 42.81 -43.17
CA SER A 5 -2.31 43.06 -42.16
C SER A 5 -1.90 41.76 -41.44
N ALA A 6 -0.62 41.62 -41.05
CA ALA A 6 -0.17 41.47 -39.65
C ALA A 6 1.30 40.99 -39.54
N PRO A 7 2.03 41.37 -38.47
CA PRO A 7 3.43 41.00 -38.21
C PRO A 7 3.64 40.01 -37.03
N ALA A 8 4.89 39.56 -36.90
CA ALA A 8 5.71 39.26 -35.70
C ALA A 8 5.35 38.14 -34.68
N SER A 9 6.45 37.46 -34.26
CA SER A 9 6.75 36.86 -32.93
C SER A 9 5.81 35.78 -32.39
N GLU A 10 6.19 34.87 -31.51
CA GLU A 10 7.41 34.32 -30.93
C GLU A 10 6.90 33.21 -29.98
N ALA A 11 7.73 32.19 -29.72
CA ALA A 11 7.67 31.28 -28.58
C ALA A 11 6.31 30.66 -28.15
N ALA A 12 6.20 29.35 -28.34
CA ALA A 12 5.53 28.49 -27.38
C ALA A 12 6.28 27.16 -27.27
N THR A 13 7.25 27.14 -26.34
CA THR A 13 7.72 25.92 -25.69
C THR A 13 6.50 25.15 -25.20
N GLY A 14 6.32 23.93 -25.71
CA GLY A 14 5.24 23.05 -25.29
C GLY A 14 5.33 22.75 -23.79
N PRO A 15 4.20 22.54 -23.11
CA PRO A 15 4.20 22.24 -21.69
C PRO A 15 4.89 20.90 -21.45
N ASP A 16 5.89 20.93 -20.58
CA ASP A 16 6.46 19.76 -19.93
C ASP A 16 5.33 19.07 -19.13
N PRO A 17 4.96 17.81 -19.40
CA PRO A 17 3.97 17.11 -18.61
C PRO A 17 4.59 16.73 -17.25
N GLY A 18 4.51 17.66 -16.30
CA GLY A 18 4.78 17.40 -14.88
C GLY A 18 3.87 16.31 -14.28
N PRO A 19 4.06 15.96 -12.99
CA PRO A 19 3.75 14.66 -12.34
C PRO A 19 2.27 14.20 -12.26
N ALA A 20 1.36 14.82 -13.00
CA ALA A 20 -0.07 14.50 -13.01
C ALA A 20 -0.37 13.04 -13.43
N SER A 21 0.51 12.41 -14.22
CA SER A 21 0.32 11.03 -14.68
C SER A 21 0.57 9.98 -13.58
N ALA A 22 1.41 10.27 -12.58
CA ALA A 22 1.67 9.36 -11.46
C ALA A 22 0.61 9.44 -10.36
N ALA A 23 -0.05 10.60 -10.20
CA ALA A 23 -1.10 10.79 -9.21
C ALA A 23 -2.42 10.06 -9.53
N ALA A 24 -2.75 9.87 -10.81
CA ALA A 24 -3.97 9.18 -11.23
C ALA A 24 -4.02 7.68 -10.82
N PRO A 25 -2.97 6.87 -11.03
CA PRO A 25 -2.99 5.47 -10.61
C PRO A 25 -2.90 5.29 -9.09
N GLU A 26 -2.23 6.19 -8.37
CA GLU A 26 -2.26 6.20 -6.91
C GLU A 26 -3.68 6.52 -6.39
N ALA A 27 -4.35 7.53 -6.96
CA ALA A 27 -5.73 7.87 -6.60
C ALA A 27 -6.71 6.70 -6.86
N ALA A 28 -6.47 5.90 -7.91
CA ALA A 28 -7.23 4.68 -8.17
C ALA A 28 -7.04 3.65 -7.03
N ALA A 29 -5.80 3.45 -6.57
CA ALA A 29 -5.51 2.55 -5.46
C ALA A 29 -6.22 2.94 -4.16
N TRP A 30 -6.33 4.25 -3.87
CA TRP A 30 -6.99 4.78 -2.67
C TRP A 30 -8.52 4.86 -2.77
N SER A 31 -9.09 4.69 -3.96
CA SER A 31 -10.54 4.69 -4.18
C SER A 31 -11.13 3.28 -4.32
N ASP A 32 -10.31 2.26 -4.61
CA ASP A 32 -10.76 0.89 -4.86
C ASP A 32 -10.78 0.00 -3.61
N LEU A 33 -11.59 0.37 -2.62
CA LEU A 33 -11.74 -0.44 -1.41
C LEU A 33 -12.27 -1.85 -1.70
N ALA A 34 -13.11 -1.98 -2.73
CA ALA A 34 -13.70 -3.26 -3.13
C ALA A 34 -12.64 -4.23 -3.68
N GLY A 35 -11.71 -3.75 -4.50
CA GLY A 35 -10.59 -4.54 -5.01
C GLY A 35 -9.70 -5.06 -3.88
N TRP A 36 -9.37 -4.21 -2.90
CA TRP A 36 -8.62 -4.61 -1.70
C TRP A 36 -9.37 -5.66 -0.88
N GLN A 37 -10.68 -5.47 -0.68
CA GLN A 37 -11.50 -6.46 0.03
C GLN A 37 -11.56 -7.80 -0.73
N ALA A 38 -11.60 -7.77 -2.06
CA ALA A 38 -11.60 -8.97 -2.89
C ALA A 38 -10.25 -9.71 -2.82
N LEU A 39 -9.13 -8.99 -2.74
CA LEU A 39 -7.80 -9.57 -2.50
C LEU A 39 -7.78 -10.36 -1.19
N LEU A 40 -8.26 -9.75 -0.11
CA LEU A 40 -8.34 -10.40 1.19
C LEU A 40 -9.22 -11.65 1.17
N GLY A 41 -10.32 -11.63 0.40
CA GLY A 41 -11.17 -12.80 0.21
C GLY A 41 -10.46 -13.95 -0.52
N ARG A 42 -9.72 -13.66 -1.59
CA ARG A 42 -8.96 -14.67 -2.36
C ARG A 42 -7.86 -15.34 -1.54
N HIS A 43 -7.25 -14.60 -0.61
CA HIS A 43 -6.15 -15.09 0.22
C HIS A 43 -6.56 -15.35 1.67
N ALA A 44 -7.85 -15.63 1.93
CA ALA A 44 -8.37 -15.78 3.29
C ALA A 44 -7.62 -16.83 4.14
N GLY A 45 -7.08 -17.88 3.51
CA GLY A 45 -6.28 -18.91 4.19
C GLY A 45 -4.99 -18.39 4.82
N LEU A 46 -4.36 -17.33 4.28
CA LEU A 46 -3.16 -16.72 4.89
C LEU A 46 -3.43 -16.03 6.22
N PHE A 47 -4.70 -15.79 6.53
CA PHE A 47 -5.13 -15.07 7.72
C PHE A 47 -5.95 -15.97 8.66
N GLU A 48 -6.00 -17.28 8.41
CA GLU A 48 -6.82 -18.21 9.18
C GLU A 48 -6.39 -18.27 10.65
N ALA A 49 -5.07 -18.31 10.88
CA ALA A 49 -4.46 -18.31 12.20
C ALA A 49 -4.55 -16.96 12.94
N TRP A 50 -4.99 -15.87 12.27
CA TRP A 50 -5.00 -14.55 12.89
C TRP A 50 -6.02 -14.44 14.01
N ALA A 51 -5.58 -13.94 15.16
CA ALA A 51 -6.49 -13.59 16.25
C ALA A 51 -7.43 -12.44 15.85
N GLU A 52 -8.61 -12.40 16.50
CA GLU A 52 -9.59 -11.33 16.26
C GLU A 52 -8.99 -9.95 16.60
N GLY A 53 -9.16 -8.98 15.71
CA GLY A 53 -8.61 -7.64 15.87
C GLY A 53 -7.18 -7.45 15.35
N CYS A 54 -6.49 -8.53 14.97
CA CYS A 54 -5.18 -8.45 14.30
C CYS A 54 -5.29 -7.60 13.03
N ALA A 55 -4.36 -6.66 12.87
CA ALA A 55 -4.38 -5.71 11.78
C ALA A 55 -3.01 -5.45 11.17
N VAL A 56 -3.01 -5.17 9.87
CA VAL A 56 -1.89 -4.59 9.14
C VAL A 56 -2.33 -3.34 8.40
N GLY A 57 -1.41 -2.39 8.28
CA GLY A 57 -1.66 -1.10 7.63
C GLY A 57 -0.82 -0.93 6.37
N ILE A 58 -1.35 -0.25 5.36
CA ILE A 58 -0.59 0.29 4.22
C ILE A 58 -0.81 1.80 4.18
N VAL A 59 0.25 2.58 4.21
CA VAL A 59 0.22 4.04 4.22
C VAL A 59 1.14 4.60 3.13
N PRO A 60 0.79 5.73 2.47
CA PRO A 60 1.72 6.40 1.55
C PRO A 60 2.95 6.90 2.28
N ARG A 61 4.10 6.93 1.61
CA ARG A 61 5.33 7.49 2.16
C ARG A 61 5.16 8.92 2.67
N ALA A 62 4.50 9.77 1.89
CA ALA A 62 4.25 11.17 2.26
C ALA A 62 3.45 11.31 3.57
N ALA A 63 2.47 10.44 3.81
CA ALA A 63 1.68 10.44 5.04
C ALA A 63 2.47 9.89 6.24
N ALA A 64 3.32 8.89 6.02
CA ALA A 64 4.24 8.37 7.03
C ALA A 64 5.23 9.45 7.50
N ASP A 65 5.84 10.18 6.55
CA ASP A 65 6.80 11.24 6.82
C ASP A 65 6.16 12.46 7.48
N ALA A 66 4.91 12.78 7.13
CA ALA A 66 4.14 13.85 7.77
C ALA A 66 3.63 13.48 9.18
N GLY A 67 3.57 12.18 9.50
CA GLY A 67 2.97 11.69 10.74
C GLY A 67 1.43 11.83 10.79
N ASP A 68 0.79 12.11 9.67
CA ASP A 68 -0.67 12.21 9.54
C ASP A 68 -1.11 11.83 8.12
N GLY A 69 -2.27 11.20 7.99
CA GLY A 69 -2.90 10.92 6.70
C GLY A 69 -3.92 9.79 6.74
N THR A 70 -4.04 9.08 5.63
CA THR A 70 -4.96 7.96 5.46
C THR A 70 -4.16 6.67 5.23
N MET A 71 -4.61 5.59 5.85
CA MET A 71 -4.03 4.26 5.78
C MET A 71 -5.12 3.25 5.41
N LEU A 72 -4.77 2.31 4.54
CA LEU A 72 -5.56 1.12 4.30
C LEU A 72 -5.28 0.13 5.42
N VAL A 73 -6.30 -0.31 6.13
CA VAL A 73 -6.16 -1.28 7.21
C VAL A 73 -6.84 -2.58 6.83
N TRP A 74 -6.09 -3.68 6.93
CA TRP A 74 -6.64 -5.03 6.83
C TRP A 74 -6.76 -5.58 8.23
N THR A 75 -7.99 -5.77 8.72
CA THR A 75 -8.24 -6.26 10.08
C THR A 75 -8.98 -7.59 10.03
N ARG A 76 -8.58 -8.54 10.87
CA ARG A 76 -9.35 -9.75 11.14
C ARG A 76 -10.57 -9.39 11.99
N ARG A 77 -11.78 -9.57 11.42
CA ARG A 77 -13.05 -9.34 12.11
C ARG A 77 -14.04 -10.47 11.85
N ARG A 78 -14.56 -11.07 12.92
CA ARG A 78 -15.53 -12.18 12.92
C ARG A 78 -15.09 -13.34 12.02
N GLY A 79 -13.81 -13.70 12.10
CA GLY A 79 -13.24 -14.79 11.31
C GLY A 79 -13.01 -14.49 9.82
N ALA A 80 -13.14 -13.24 9.39
CA ALA A 80 -12.86 -12.81 8.02
C ALA A 80 -11.99 -11.56 7.99
N MET A 81 -11.22 -11.38 6.92
CA MET A 81 -10.47 -10.14 6.73
C MET A 81 -11.36 -9.02 6.19
N ARG A 82 -11.14 -7.81 6.72
CA ARG A 82 -11.84 -6.59 6.32
C ARG A 82 -10.85 -5.50 5.95
N ALA A 83 -11.03 -4.93 4.77
CA ALA A 83 -10.33 -3.73 4.33
C ALA A 83 -11.15 -2.50 4.75
N GLU A 84 -10.50 -1.51 5.36
CA GLU A 84 -11.11 -0.21 5.66
C GLU A 84 -10.08 0.92 5.57
N TRP A 85 -10.52 2.12 5.21
CA TRP A 85 -9.70 3.32 5.33
C TRP A 85 -9.75 3.82 6.77
N ARG A 86 -8.58 4.12 7.34
CA ARG A 86 -8.46 4.69 8.69
C ARG A 86 -7.49 5.86 8.66
N ARG A 87 -7.68 6.82 9.56
CA ARG A 87 -6.68 7.88 9.80
C ARG A 87 -5.40 7.25 10.34
N PHE A 88 -4.27 7.63 9.75
CA PHE A 88 -2.95 7.38 10.28
C PHE A 88 -2.52 8.60 11.11
N GLY A 89 -2.26 8.41 12.40
CA GLY A 89 -1.83 9.47 13.32
C GLY A 89 -0.36 9.37 13.72
N GLY A 90 0.47 8.76 12.88
CA GLY A 90 1.86 8.44 13.19
C GLY A 90 2.05 7.01 13.69
N PHE A 91 3.31 6.61 13.84
CA PHE A 91 3.70 5.24 14.16
C PHE A 91 3.27 4.78 15.56
N ALA A 92 3.19 5.70 16.54
CA ALA A 92 2.88 5.36 17.92
C ALA A 92 1.43 4.87 18.11
N ASP A 93 0.48 5.43 17.36
CA ASP A 93 -0.96 5.25 17.59
C ASP A 93 -1.71 4.72 16.36
N CYS A 94 -1.02 4.08 15.42
CA CYS A 94 -1.64 3.59 14.18
C CYS A 94 -2.48 2.31 14.36
N GLY A 95 -2.38 1.61 15.50
CA GLY A 95 -3.25 0.49 15.87
C GLY A 95 -3.13 -0.73 14.95
N VAL A 96 -1.93 -0.96 14.38
CA VAL A 96 -1.60 -2.13 13.56
C VAL A 96 -0.30 -2.76 14.07
N ALA A 97 -0.17 -4.08 13.92
CA ALA A 97 1.04 -4.78 14.34
C ALA A 97 2.17 -4.69 13.31
N VAL A 98 1.80 -4.54 12.04
CA VAL A 98 2.72 -4.40 10.90
C VAL A 98 2.21 -3.28 10.00
N LEU A 99 3.12 -2.40 9.59
CA LEU A 99 2.83 -1.26 8.74
C LEU A 99 3.71 -1.30 7.48
N PHE A 100 3.07 -1.22 6.33
CA PHE A 100 3.72 -1.00 5.05
C PHE A 100 3.70 0.48 4.71
N VAL A 101 4.87 1.04 4.42
CA VAL A 101 5.00 2.40 3.89
C VAL A 101 5.35 2.28 2.41
N ALA A 102 4.46 2.70 1.53
CA ALA A 102 4.60 2.52 0.10
C ALA A 102 4.86 3.84 -0.62
N GLU A 103 5.78 3.82 -1.59
CA GLU A 103 5.87 4.88 -2.59
C GLU A 103 4.61 4.84 -3.48
N PRO A 104 4.14 5.99 -3.99
CA PRO A 104 2.95 6.07 -4.85
C PRO A 104 2.94 5.06 -6.00
N GLU A 105 4.06 4.93 -6.70
CA GLU A 105 4.23 4.05 -7.86
C GLU A 105 4.18 2.57 -7.43
N ALA A 106 4.80 2.24 -6.29
CA ALA A 106 4.77 0.89 -5.77
C ALA A 106 3.35 0.45 -5.40
N LEU A 107 2.56 1.34 -4.80
CA LEU A 107 1.17 1.08 -4.46
C LEU A 107 0.31 0.92 -5.72
N ALA A 108 0.51 1.78 -6.73
CA ALA A 108 -0.16 1.69 -8.02
C ALA A 108 0.11 0.34 -8.72
N GLU A 109 1.35 -0.15 -8.69
CA GLU A 109 1.71 -1.44 -9.28
C GLU A 109 1.08 -2.63 -8.56
N VAL A 110 0.96 -2.57 -7.23
CA VAL A 110 0.24 -3.58 -6.44
C VAL A 110 -1.25 -3.52 -6.76
N HIS A 111 -1.82 -2.32 -6.85
CA HIS A 111 -3.22 -2.10 -7.19
C HIS A 111 -3.58 -2.69 -8.56
N ALA A 112 -2.74 -2.45 -9.57
CA ALA A 112 -2.91 -2.99 -10.91
C ALA A 112 -2.96 -4.52 -10.95
N ARG A 113 -2.43 -5.20 -9.92
CA ARG A 113 -2.37 -6.66 -9.80
C ARG A 113 -3.30 -7.24 -8.75
N LEU A 114 -4.25 -6.46 -8.22
CA LEU A 114 -5.21 -6.95 -7.23
C LEU A 114 -5.86 -8.26 -7.68
N GLY A 115 -6.37 -8.32 -8.90
CA GLY A 115 -7.07 -9.49 -9.44
C GLY A 115 -6.21 -10.74 -9.68
N GLU A 116 -4.88 -10.61 -9.68
CA GLU A 116 -3.96 -11.67 -10.09
C GLU A 116 -2.96 -12.02 -8.98
N ASN A 117 -1.92 -11.20 -8.80
CA ASN A 117 -0.77 -11.52 -7.94
C ASN A 117 -0.29 -10.30 -7.13
N ALA A 118 -1.21 -9.65 -6.42
CA ALA A 118 -0.88 -8.46 -5.62
C ALA A 118 0.13 -8.76 -4.51
N LEU A 119 0.00 -9.90 -3.81
CA LEU A 119 0.95 -10.28 -2.75
C LEU A 119 2.35 -10.55 -3.29
N GLY A 120 2.45 -11.19 -4.46
CA GLY A 120 3.73 -11.33 -5.16
C GLY A 120 4.33 -9.99 -5.57
N GLN A 121 3.49 -9.04 -5.99
CA GLN A 121 3.93 -7.67 -6.29
C GLN A 121 4.37 -6.92 -5.03
N MET A 122 3.66 -7.05 -3.91
CA MET A 122 4.08 -6.47 -2.62
C MET A 122 5.46 -7.02 -2.20
N LYS A 123 5.67 -8.33 -2.31
CA LYS A 123 6.96 -8.98 -2.06
C LYS A 123 8.08 -8.42 -2.95
N LEU A 124 7.79 -8.16 -4.23
CA LEU A 124 8.76 -7.54 -5.14
C LEU A 124 9.09 -6.11 -4.70
N GLN A 125 8.07 -5.33 -4.36
CA GLN A 125 8.23 -3.93 -3.91
C GLN A 125 9.01 -3.83 -2.59
N LEU A 126 8.84 -4.78 -1.66
CA LEU A 126 9.65 -4.90 -0.46
C LEU A 126 11.14 -5.16 -0.76
N ARG A 127 11.44 -5.95 -1.80
CA ARG A 127 12.83 -6.25 -2.21
C ARG A 127 13.48 -5.09 -2.97
N GLN A 128 12.69 -4.34 -3.72
CA GLN A 128 13.16 -3.20 -4.51
C GLN A 128 13.21 -1.89 -3.71
N GLY A 129 12.61 -1.87 -2.50
CA GLY A 129 12.56 -0.69 -1.64
C GLY A 129 11.44 0.30 -1.97
N GLY A 130 10.55 -0.01 -2.93
CA GLY A 130 9.35 0.78 -3.19
C GLY A 130 8.27 0.62 -2.11
N MET A 131 8.41 -0.40 -1.26
CA MET A 131 7.65 -0.54 -0.02
C MET A 131 8.60 -0.87 1.13
N LEU A 132 8.45 -0.18 2.25
CA LEU A 132 9.12 -0.47 3.51
C LEU A 132 8.15 -1.16 4.45
N LEU A 133 8.64 -2.14 5.22
CA LEU A 133 7.86 -2.82 6.24
C LEU A 133 8.40 -2.47 7.63
N TYR A 134 7.50 -2.02 8.49
CA TYR A 134 7.74 -1.76 9.91
C TYR A 134 6.96 -2.76 10.75
N VAL A 135 7.68 -3.48 11.61
CA VAL A 135 7.09 -4.34 12.64
C VAL A 135 6.96 -3.52 13.92
N LEU A 136 5.72 -3.30 14.35
CA LEU A 136 5.39 -2.43 15.48
C LEU A 136 5.07 -3.24 16.75
N ALA A 137 4.58 -4.47 16.59
CA ALA A 137 4.35 -5.39 17.70
C ALA A 137 5.61 -6.23 18.01
N PRO A 138 5.82 -6.64 19.27
CA PRO A 138 6.87 -7.59 19.62
C PRO A 138 6.74 -8.93 18.87
N LYS A 139 7.87 -9.59 18.62
CA LYS A 139 7.88 -10.87 17.89
C LYS A 139 7.00 -11.95 18.55
N SER A 140 7.03 -12.07 19.87
CA SER A 140 6.21 -13.05 20.60
C SER A 140 4.71 -12.81 20.36
N GLN A 141 4.30 -11.55 20.40
CA GLN A 141 2.92 -11.19 20.11
C GLN A 141 2.54 -11.56 18.68
N LEU A 142 3.38 -11.25 17.69
CA LEU A 142 3.11 -11.62 16.31
C LEU A 142 2.99 -13.15 16.08
N LEU A 143 3.74 -13.96 16.84
CA LEU A 143 3.61 -15.42 16.82
C LEU A 143 2.26 -15.85 17.43
N ASP A 144 1.96 -15.35 18.62
CA ASP A 144 0.72 -15.66 19.34
C ASP A 144 -0.52 -15.21 18.55
N ASP A 145 -0.40 -14.10 17.83
CA ASP A 145 -1.44 -13.50 17.00
C ASP A 145 -1.53 -14.13 15.58
N GLY A 146 -0.62 -15.05 15.21
CA GLY A 146 -0.70 -15.85 13.99
C GLY A 146 -0.17 -15.18 12.70
N TYR A 147 0.71 -14.19 12.80
CA TYR A 147 1.22 -13.44 11.63
C TYR A 147 2.23 -14.20 10.76
N GLU A 148 2.66 -15.40 11.18
CA GLU A 148 3.78 -16.14 10.58
C GLU A 148 3.57 -16.41 9.08
N ASP A 149 2.48 -17.07 8.70
CA ASP A 149 2.17 -17.43 7.31
C ASP A 149 2.11 -16.20 6.39
N PHE A 150 1.55 -15.10 6.89
CA PHE A 150 1.46 -13.85 6.14
C PHE A 150 2.83 -13.23 5.89
N LEU A 151 3.68 -13.16 6.93
CA LEU A 151 5.02 -12.60 6.82
C LEU A 151 5.93 -13.47 5.95
N GLU A 152 5.81 -14.80 6.07
CA GLU A 152 6.53 -15.76 5.22
C GLU A 152 6.10 -15.65 3.74
N ALA A 153 4.80 -15.49 3.47
CA ALA A 153 4.30 -15.29 2.10
C ALA A 153 4.92 -14.05 1.43
N LEU A 154 5.17 -12.99 2.21
CA LEU A 154 5.88 -11.78 1.76
C LEU A 154 7.40 -11.95 1.66
N GLY A 155 7.92 -13.13 2.00
CA GLY A 155 9.33 -13.49 1.91
C GLY A 155 10.18 -12.92 3.05
N LEU A 156 9.56 -12.60 4.19
CA LEU A 156 10.25 -12.21 5.41
C LEU A 156 10.60 -13.46 6.20
N ALA A 157 11.87 -13.62 6.55
CA ALA A 157 12.31 -14.69 7.42
C ALA A 157 11.88 -14.36 8.86
N PHE A 158 10.70 -14.85 9.27
CA PHE A 158 10.18 -14.62 10.62
C PHE A 158 10.89 -15.49 11.67
N MET A 159 11.25 -16.70 11.26
CA MET A 159 12.23 -17.53 11.94
C MET A 159 13.61 -17.19 11.40
N GLY A 160 14.37 -16.40 12.16
CA GLY A 160 15.80 -16.28 11.94
C GLY A 160 16.40 -17.68 11.95
N ALA A 161 16.83 -18.16 10.79
CA ALA A 161 17.72 -19.30 10.70
C ALA A 161 19.09 -18.87 11.21
N CYS A 162 19.23 -18.69 12.52
CA CYS A 162 20.49 -18.98 13.18
C CYS A 162 20.53 -20.50 13.31
N ARG A 163 20.98 -21.14 12.23
CA ARG A 163 21.61 -22.45 12.28
C ARG A 163 23.10 -22.25 12.45
#